data_AF-A0A925NS08-F1
#
_entry.id   AF-A0A925NS08-F1
#
_cell.length_a   1.000
_cell.length_b   1.000
_cell.length_c   1.000
_cell.angle_alpha   90.00
_cell.angle_beta   90.00
_cell.angle_gamma   90.00
#
_symmetry.space_group_name_H-M   'P 1'
#
loop_
_entity.id
_entity.type
_entity.pdbx_description
1 polymer ?
#
loop_
_entity_poly.entity_id
_entity_poly.type
_entity_poly.pdbx_seq_one_letter_code
_entity_poly.pdbx_strand_id
1 'polypeptide(L)'
;MKLLPFDELSPYRPRRFVPPDIRLGRWPEVSPLFDRLDQQITACQTVLDLEQWLLDWGELSAALDEESARRSIAMTCHTDNPEAERAYLDFV
;
A
#
# COMPACT_ATOMS: atom_id res chain seq x y z
N MET A 1 -8.46 -0.01 -10.87
CA MET A 1 -8.41 1.07 -11.88
C MET A 1 -8.04 0.42 -13.21
N LYS A 2 -8.96 0.35 -14.18
CA LYS A 2 -8.80 -0.40 -15.45
C LYS A 2 -8.02 0.37 -16.54
N LEU A 3 -7.19 1.33 -16.14
CA LEU A 3 -6.47 2.21 -17.06
C LEU A 3 -5.10 1.66 -17.46
N LEU A 4 -4.61 0.66 -16.75
CA LEU A 4 -3.33 0.03 -17.02
C LEU A 4 -3.56 -1.29 -17.76
N PRO A 5 -2.62 -1.71 -18.63
CA PRO A 5 -2.72 -3.00 -19.34
C PRO A 5 -2.55 -4.22 -18.42
N PHE A 6 -2.44 -4.00 -17.12
CA PHE A 6 -2.40 -4.99 -16.06
C PHE A 6 -3.44 -4.59 -15.01
N ASP A 7 -4.52 -5.38 -14.90
CA ASP A 7 -5.62 -5.09 -13.99
C ASP A 7 -5.22 -5.32 -12.52
N GLU A 8 -4.66 -6.51 -12.23
CA GLU A 8 -4.28 -6.95 -10.89
C GLU A 8 -2.90 -7.62 -10.93
N LEU A 9 -1.95 -7.04 -10.20
CA LEU A 9 -0.65 -7.65 -9.97
C LEU A 9 -0.74 -8.51 -8.72
N SER A 10 -0.41 -9.80 -8.86
CA SER A 10 -0.33 -10.67 -7.69
C SER A 10 0.90 -10.31 -6.86
N PRO A 11 0.78 -10.25 -5.52
CA PRO A 11 1.94 -10.09 -4.65
C PRO A 11 2.97 -11.19 -4.92
N TYR A 12 4.26 -10.84 -4.92
CA TYR A 12 5.36 -11.81 -5.09
C TYR A 12 5.32 -12.94 -4.03
N ARG A 13 4.80 -12.66 -2.82
CA ARG A 13 4.57 -13.63 -1.75
C ARG A 13 3.22 -13.37 -1.07
N PRO A 14 2.58 -14.39 -0.48
CA PRO A 14 1.37 -14.18 0.31
C PRO A 14 1.59 -13.13 1.41
N ARG A 15 0.74 -12.11 1.43
CA ARG A 15 0.75 -11.05 2.44
C ARG A 15 0.37 -11.63 3.81
N ARG A 16 1.06 -11.20 4.85
CA ARG A 16 0.79 -11.62 6.25
C ARG A 16 0.27 -10.46 7.10
N PHE A 17 0.72 -9.25 6.80
CA PHE A 17 0.41 -8.05 7.55
C PHE A 17 -0.72 -7.26 6.86
N VAL A 18 -0.59 -7.00 5.56
CA VAL A 18 -1.54 -6.25 4.75
C VAL A 18 -2.70 -7.16 4.34
N PRO A 19 -3.97 -6.86 4.68
CA PRO A 19 -5.10 -7.68 4.27
C PRO A 19 -5.19 -7.80 2.73
N PRO A 20 -5.61 -8.95 2.19
CA PRO A 20 -5.61 -9.17 0.74
C PRO A 20 -6.57 -8.22 -0.01
N ASP A 21 -7.72 -7.90 0.58
CA ASP A 21 -8.79 -7.11 -0.06
C ASP A 21 -8.81 -5.63 0.35
N ILE A 22 -7.74 -5.14 0.99
CA ILE A 22 -7.66 -3.76 1.47
C ILE A 22 -7.61 -2.76 0.32
N ARG A 23 -8.37 -1.66 0.43
CA ARG A 23 -8.29 -0.55 -0.53
C ARG A 23 -7.19 0.42 -0.10
N LEU A 24 -5.98 0.15 -0.56
CA LEU A 24 -4.76 0.89 -0.21
C LEU A 24 -4.79 2.39 -0.53
N GLY A 25 -5.68 2.85 -1.42
CA GLY A 25 -5.86 4.27 -1.66
C GLY A 25 -7.01 4.92 -0.90
N ARG A 26 -7.43 4.34 0.22
CA ARG A 26 -8.39 4.94 1.15
C ARG A 26 -7.77 5.02 2.53
N TRP A 27 -7.40 6.23 2.94
CA TRP A 27 -6.74 6.45 4.22
C TRP A 27 -7.42 5.78 5.42
N PRO A 28 -8.77 5.79 5.59
CA PRO A 28 -9.42 5.13 6.73
C PRO A 28 -9.22 3.60 6.79
N GLU A 29 -8.88 2.96 5.67
CA GLU A 29 -8.57 1.53 5.62
C GLU A 29 -7.09 1.25 5.89
N VAL A 30 -6.21 2.20 5.55
CA VAL A 30 -4.76 2.09 5.71
C VAL A 30 -4.29 2.53 7.09
N SER A 31 -4.85 3.60 7.66
CA SER A 31 -4.41 4.16 8.94
C SER A 31 -4.39 3.14 10.09
N PRO A 32 -5.33 2.18 10.21
CA PRO A 32 -5.26 1.17 11.27
C PRO A 32 -4.05 0.24 11.16
N LEU A 33 -3.46 0.09 9.97
CA LEU A 33 -2.23 -0.68 9.80
C LEU A 33 -1.02 0.05 10.37
N PHE A 34 -0.96 1.38 10.21
CA PHE A 34 0.05 2.21 10.86
C PHE A 34 -0.12 2.20 12.38
N ASP A 35 -1.35 2.34 12.89
CA ASP A 35 -1.62 2.22 14.33
C ASP A 35 -1.14 0.88 14.89
N ARG A 36 -1.31 -0.20 14.12
CA ARG A 36 -0.84 -1.54 14.51
C ARG A 36 0.69 -1.64 14.51
N LEU A 37 1.38 -1.04 13.54
CA LEU A 37 2.85 -0.96 13.52
C LEU A 37 3.37 -0.17 14.72
N ASP A 38 2.74 0.95 15.07
CA ASP A 38 3.12 1.76 16.22
C ASP A 38 2.94 1.00 17.54
N GLN A 39 1.86 0.22 17.66
CA GLN A 39 1.64 -0.66 18.81
C GLN A 39 2.68 -1.76 18.89
N GLN A 40 3.00 -2.42 17.76
CA GLN A 40 4.00 -3.49 17.70
C GLN A 40 5.40 -3.00 18.07
N ILE A 41 5.85 -1.85 17.55
CA ILE A 41 7.18 -1.31 17.87
C ILE A 41 7.27 -0.84 19.33
N THR A 42 6.20 -0.28 19.88
CA THR A 42 6.15 0.13 21.29
C THR A 42 6.20 -1.07 22.24
N ALA A 43 5.61 -2.20 21.85
CA ALA A 43 5.61 -3.44 22.61
C ALA A 43 6.84 -4.33 22.35
N CYS A 44 7.74 -3.94 21.43
CA CYS A 44 8.91 -4.72 21.03
C CYS A 44 9.87 -4.95 22.21
N GLN A 45 10.20 -6.21 22.51
CA GLN A 45 11.08 -6.56 23.64
C GLN A 45 12.38 -7.25 23.20
N THR A 46 12.40 -7.79 21.98
CA THR A 46 13.50 -8.60 21.46
C THR A 46 13.92 -8.17 20.06
N VAL A 47 15.12 -8.59 19.65
CA VAL A 47 15.59 -8.40 18.26
C VAL A 47 14.67 -9.12 17.27
N LEU A 48 14.13 -10.28 17.63
CA LEU A 48 13.21 -11.03 16.77
C LEU A 48 11.89 -10.28 16.56
N ASP A 49 11.37 -9.60 17.59
CA ASP A 49 10.19 -8.75 17.46
C ASP A 49 10.45 -7.59 16.50
N LEU A 50 11.64 -6.97 16.59
CA LEU A 50 12.06 -5.89 15.69
C LEU A 50 12.21 -6.38 14.25
N GLU A 51 12.81 -7.56 14.04
CA GLU A 51 12.92 -8.17 12.71
C GLU A 51 11.54 -8.41 12.09
N GLN A 52 10.59 -8.94 12.87
CA GLN A 52 9.22 -9.12 12.40
C GLN A 52 8.54 -7.78 12.11
N TRP A 53 8.73 -6.76 12.95
CA TRP A 53 8.22 -5.43 12.71
C TRP A 53 8.76 -4.82 11.40
N LEU A 54 10.06 -4.99 11.11
CA LEU A 54 10.66 -4.53 9.86
C LEU A 54 10.07 -5.25 8.63
N LEU A 55 9.75 -6.53 8.74
CA LEU A 55 9.07 -7.28 7.69
C LEU A 55 7.64 -6.79 7.48
N ASP A 56 6.90 -6.53 8.56
CA ASP A 56 5.54 -6.01 8.54
C ASP A 56 5.49 -4.60 7.93
N TRP A 57 6.41 -3.73 8.34
CA TRP A 57 6.63 -2.40 7.78
C TRP A 57 6.95 -2.50 6.29
N GLY A 58 7.93 -3.33 5.91
CA GLY A 58 8.34 -3.49 4.52
C GLY A 58 7.21 -4.01 3.62
N GLU A 59 6.36 -4.90 4.14
CA GLU A 59 5.17 -5.36 3.41
C GLU A 59 4.15 -4.23 3.18
N LEU A 60 3.86 -3.41 4.20
CA LEU A 60 2.97 -2.26 4.05
C LEU A 60 3.53 -1.21 3.10
N SER A 61 4.82 -0.84 3.25
CA SER A 61 5.47 0.12 2.36
C SER A 61 5.44 -0.34 0.90
N ALA A 62 5.81 -1.60 0.64
CA ALA A 62 5.80 -2.14 -0.72
C ALA A 62 4.40 -2.13 -1.34
N ALA A 63 3.36 -2.42 -0.56
CA ALA A 63 1.98 -2.39 -1.03
C ALA A 63 1.53 -0.96 -1.39
N LEU A 64 1.87 0.03 -0.57
CA LEU A 64 1.58 1.44 -0.82
C LEU A 64 2.37 1.99 -2.01
N ASP A 65 3.65 1.63 -2.13
CA ASP A 65 4.49 2.03 -3.26
C ASP A 65 3.95 1.50 -4.58
N GLU A 66 3.48 0.25 -4.62
CA GLU A 66 2.86 -0.34 -5.81
C GLU A 66 1.60 0.43 -6.22
N GLU A 67 0.73 0.77 -5.27
CA GLU A 67 -0.49 1.53 -5.54
C GLU A 67 -0.19 2.96 -6.00
N SER A 68 0.81 3.60 -5.39
CA SER A 68 1.35 4.90 -5.81
C SER A 68 1.83 4.86 -7.26
N ALA A 69 2.65 3.87 -7.58
CA ALA A 69 3.22 3.69 -8.91
C ALA A 69 2.11 3.45 -9.93
N ARG A 70 1.12 2.61 -9.64
CA ARG A 70 -0.03 2.35 -10.53
C ARG A 70 -0.80 3.65 -10.83
N ARG A 71 -1.11 4.46 -9.81
CA ARG A 71 -1.81 5.74 -9.99
C ARG A 71 -0.98 6.74 -10.80
N SER A 72 0.31 6.84 -10.49
CA SER A 72 1.25 7.72 -11.20
C SER A 72 1.40 7.32 -12.67
N ILE A 73 1.54 6.04 -12.97
CA ILE A 73 1.60 5.53 -14.35
C ILE A 73 0.29 5.83 -15.08
N ALA A 74 -0.86 5.58 -14.46
CA ALA A 74 -2.14 5.85 -15.11
C ALA A 74 -2.34 7.34 -15.40
N MET A 75 -1.99 8.22 -14.44
CA MET A 75 -2.07 9.67 -14.62
C MET A 75 -1.12 10.17 -15.72
N THR A 76 0.10 9.65 -15.78
CA THR A 76 1.10 10.09 -16.79
C THR A 76 0.88 9.48 -18.18
N CYS A 77 0.25 8.31 -18.29
CA CYS A 77 -0.15 7.71 -19.57
C CYS A 77 -1.50 8.24 -20.10
N HIS A 78 -2.41 8.66 -19.22
CA HIS A 78 -3.76 9.14 -19.56
C HIS A 78 -3.99 10.54 -19.00
N THR A 79 -3.17 11.51 -19.45
CA THR A 79 -3.13 12.88 -18.91
C THR A 79 -4.39 13.71 -19.19
N ASP A 80 -5.25 13.27 -20.10
CA ASP A 80 -6.55 13.86 -20.41
C ASP A 80 -7.71 13.19 -19.66
N ASN A 81 -7.44 12.14 -18.88
CA ASN A 81 -8.45 11.40 -18.15
C ASN A 81 -8.65 11.96 -16.73
N PRO A 82 -9.80 12.60 -16.42
CA PRO A 82 -10.05 13.19 -15.12
C PRO A 82 -10.17 12.17 -13.98
N GLU A 83 -10.50 10.90 -14.28
CA GLU A 83 -10.51 9.84 -13.27
C GLU A 83 -9.10 9.44 -12.86
N ALA A 84 -8.15 9.44 -13.80
CA ALA A 84 -6.74 9.15 -13.54
C ALA A 84 -6.10 10.26 -12.69
N GLU A 85 -6.38 11.51 -13.03
CA GLU A 85 -5.94 12.69 -12.26
C GLU A 85 -6.49 12.64 -10.83
N ARG A 86 -7.81 12.48 -10.66
CA ARG A 86 -8.44 12.39 -9.33
C ARG A 86 -7.87 11.24 -8.51
N ALA A 87 -7.73 10.05 -9.10
CA ALA A 87 -7.17 8.90 -8.40
C ALA A 87 -5.73 9.16 -7.93
N TYR A 88 -4.93 9.89 -8.69
CA TYR A 88 -3.58 10.29 -8.27
C TYR A 88 -3.62 11.32 -7.14
N LEU A 89 -4.42 12.39 -7.26
CA LEU A 89 -4.49 13.46 -6.26
C LEU A 89 -5.07 13.01 -4.92
N ASP A 90 -6.04 12.08 -4.94
CA ASP A 90 -6.64 11.52 -3.72
C ASP A 90 -5.66 10.57 -2.96
N PHE A 91 -4.54 10.19 -3.56
CA PHE A 91 -3.56 9.24 -3.01
C PHE A 91 -2.36 9.91 -2.33
N VAL A 92 -2.32 11.24 -2.29
CA VAL A 92 -1.21 12.03 -1.72
C VAL A 92 -1.50 12.48 -0.29
#